data_AF-A0A9D1DB31-F1
#
_entry.id   AF-A0A9D1DB31-F1
#
_cell.length_a   1.000
_cell.length_b   1.000
_cell.length_c   1.000
_cell.angle_alpha   90.00
_cell.angle_beta   90.00
_cell.angle_gamma   90.00
#
_symmetry.space_group_name_H-M   'P 1'
#
loop_
_entity.id
_entity.type
_entity.pdbx_description
1 polymer ?
#
loop_
_entity_poly.entity_id
_entity_poly.type
_entity_poly.pdbx_seq_one_letter_code
_entity_poly.pdbx_strand_id
1 'polypeptide(L)'
;MNSKLSKKLFGILAVLLSVIIAAMFSGCADKNIQLYPGTWSATDIDLGNGWTIENFSFTVDYVGGDYLAHADDELLNGYIFIDHEAYSLTFNIDGEEIIATSSTYYRKELFSSGGTWRDYKFNFAGKLMQGDGSNYFDSSIIVSNINGGRVGSAYVALEEMIN
;
A
#
# COMPACT_ATOMS: atom_id res chain seq x y z
N MET A 1 52.34 33.87 20.37
CA MET A 1 51.13 33.19 20.92
C MET A 1 49.93 33.77 20.18
N ASN A 2 49.05 33.05 19.48
CA ASN A 2 48.51 31.72 19.75
C ASN A 2 47.90 31.07 18.47
N SER A 3 48.67 30.92 17.38
CA SER A 3 48.18 30.22 16.16
C SER A 3 47.89 28.73 16.39
N LYS A 4 48.46 28.13 17.45
CA LYS A 4 48.13 26.77 17.90
C LYS A 4 46.80 26.69 18.66
N LEU A 5 46.37 27.78 19.31
CA LEU A 5 45.13 27.81 20.07
C LEU A 5 43.93 27.96 19.13
N SER A 6 44.04 28.78 18.08
CA SER A 6 42.99 28.93 17.06
C SER A 6 42.77 27.64 16.28
N LYS A 7 43.83 26.93 15.86
CA LYS A 7 43.71 25.64 15.15
C LYS A 7 43.02 24.56 15.99
N LYS A 8 43.28 24.51 17.29
CA LYS A 8 42.59 23.59 18.21
C LYS A 8 41.11 23.96 18.40
N LEU A 9 40.80 25.25 18.48
CA LEU A 9 39.43 25.74 18.61
C LEU A 9 38.60 25.46 17.35
N PHE A 10 39.18 25.66 16.16
CA PHE A 10 38.53 25.31 14.87
C PHE A 10 38.34 23.80 14.71
N GLY A 11 39.29 22.98 15.16
CA GLY A 11 39.15 21.52 15.14
C GLY A 11 38.03 21.01 16.05
N ILE A 12 37.91 21.56 17.26
CA ILE A 12 36.85 21.19 18.21
C ILE A 12 35.48 21.64 17.69
N LEU A 13 35.39 22.84 17.10
CA LEU A 13 34.13 23.35 16.54
C LEU A 13 33.68 22.53 15.32
N ALA A 14 34.60 22.08 14.47
CA ALA A 14 34.29 21.22 13.33
C ALA A 14 33.81 19.82 13.76
N VAL A 15 34.39 19.25 14.82
CA VAL A 15 33.97 17.95 15.39
C VAL A 15 32.61 18.08 16.09
N LEU A 16 32.36 19.16 16.82
CA LEU A 16 31.04 19.43 17.41
C LEU A 16 29.96 19.62 16.33
N LEU A 17 30.29 20.31 15.23
CA LEU A 17 29.37 20.48 14.12
C LEU A 17 29.07 19.15 13.42
N SER A 18 30.06 18.27 13.25
CA SER A 18 29.82 16.95 12.65
C SER A 18 29.01 16.01 13.57
N VAL A 19 29.18 16.10 14.89
CA VAL A 19 28.37 15.36 15.87
C VAL A 19 26.92 15.87 15.88
N ILE A 20 26.71 17.17 15.76
CA ILE A 20 25.36 17.76 15.67
C ILE A 20 24.67 17.39 14.35
N ILE A 21 25.38 17.41 13.22
CA ILE A 21 24.83 16.97 11.92
C ILE A 21 24.48 15.48 11.96
N ALA A 22 25.33 14.63 12.53
CA ALA A 22 25.04 13.21 12.69
C ALA A 22 23.81 12.97 13.59
N ALA A 23 23.63 13.76 14.65
CA ALA A 23 22.46 13.69 15.52
C ALA A 23 21.16 14.22 14.85
N MET A 24 21.27 15.11 13.85
CA MET A 24 20.13 15.56 13.04
C MET A 24 19.65 14.49 12.05
N PHE A 25 20.53 13.57 11.61
CA PHE A 25 20.17 12.42 10.78
C PHE A 25 19.75 11.18 11.58
N SER A 26 20.08 11.08 12.87
CA SER A 26 19.52 10.05 13.75
C SER A 26 18.09 10.35 14.21
N GLY A 27 17.47 11.41 13.68
CA GLY A 27 16.17 11.94 14.09
C GLY A 27 15.04 11.82 13.07
N CYS A 28 15.21 11.10 11.96
CA CYS A 28 14.07 10.69 11.15
C CYS A 28 13.51 9.40 11.75
N ALA A 29 12.55 9.56 12.64
CA ALA A 29 11.69 8.46 13.05
C ALA A 29 11.21 7.72 11.80
N ASP A 30 11.56 6.44 11.68
CA ASP A 30 10.82 5.56 10.79
C ASP A 30 9.36 5.66 11.23
N LYS A 31 8.57 6.40 10.44
CA LYS A 31 7.13 6.32 10.54
C LYS A 31 6.81 4.90 10.17
N ASN A 32 6.68 4.02 11.18
CA ASN A 32 6.16 2.67 11.06
C ASN A 32 5.09 2.68 9.96
N ILE A 33 5.41 2.09 8.82
CA ILE A 33 4.48 1.91 7.72
C ILE A 33 3.51 0.82 8.21
N GLN A 34 2.54 1.22 9.03
CA GLN A 34 1.55 0.29 9.57
C GLN A 34 0.51 -0.01 8.50
N LEU A 35 0.81 -1.03 7.70
CA LEU A 35 -0.22 -1.89 7.16
C LEU A 35 -0.74 -2.77 8.29
N TYR A 36 -2.03 -3.09 8.29
CA TYR A 36 -2.58 -4.10 9.17
C TYR A 36 -3.38 -5.08 8.32
N PRO A 37 -3.21 -6.40 8.55
CA PRO A 37 -4.00 -7.41 7.87
C PRO A 37 -5.49 -7.26 8.19
N GLY A 38 -6.33 -7.64 7.25
CA GLY A 38 -7.78 -7.55 7.37
C GLY A 38 -8.49 -7.83 6.06
N THR A 39 -9.81 -7.95 6.14
CA THR A 39 -10.69 -8.09 4.98
C THR A 39 -11.69 -6.94 5.00
N TRP A 40 -11.86 -6.28 3.86
CA TRP A 40 -12.85 -5.23 3.66
C TRP A 40 -13.82 -5.61 2.56
N SER A 41 -15.11 -5.29 2.71
CA SER A 41 -16.11 -5.63 1.70
C SER A 41 -17.16 -4.54 1.51
N ALA A 42 -17.85 -4.63 0.37
CA ALA A 42 -19.04 -3.87 0.06
C ALA A 42 -19.93 -4.66 -0.90
N THR A 43 -21.22 -4.35 -0.88
CA THR A 43 -22.23 -4.96 -1.77
C THR A 43 -22.86 -3.90 -2.66
N ASP A 44 -23.49 -4.35 -3.76
CA ASP A 44 -24.28 -3.52 -4.67
C ASP A 44 -23.53 -2.25 -5.18
N ILE A 45 -22.28 -2.44 -5.62
CA ILE A 45 -21.46 -1.34 -6.13
C ILE A 45 -21.89 -0.98 -7.54
N ASP A 46 -22.58 0.16 -7.69
CA ASP A 46 -22.91 0.73 -9.00
C ASP A 46 -21.69 1.39 -9.65
N LEU A 47 -21.23 0.80 -10.75
CA LEU A 47 -20.12 1.31 -11.56
C LEU A 47 -20.60 2.26 -12.67
N GLY A 48 -21.90 2.47 -12.80
CA GLY A 48 -22.54 3.21 -13.89
C GLY A 48 -22.71 2.37 -15.16
N ASN A 49 -23.43 2.91 -16.14
CA ASN A 49 -23.67 2.28 -17.45
C ASN A 49 -24.31 0.87 -17.36
N GLY A 50 -25.10 0.62 -16.32
CA GLY A 50 -25.76 -0.67 -16.09
C GLY A 50 -24.85 -1.77 -15.55
N TRP A 51 -23.66 -1.41 -15.05
CA TRP A 51 -22.73 -2.31 -14.40
C TRP A 51 -22.85 -2.23 -12.88
N THR A 52 -23.03 -3.39 -12.26
CA THR A 52 -23.05 -3.54 -10.80
C THR A 52 -22.15 -4.70 -10.42
N ILE A 53 -21.36 -4.54 -9.36
CA ILE A 53 -20.72 -5.65 -8.65
C ILE A 53 -21.61 -5.97 -7.46
N GLU A 54 -22.08 -7.21 -7.34
CA GLU A 54 -22.96 -7.62 -6.24
C GLU A 54 -22.16 -7.76 -4.95
N ASN A 55 -20.98 -8.36 -5.03
CA ASN A 55 -20.09 -8.57 -3.87
C ASN A 55 -18.65 -8.24 -4.24
N PHE A 56 -18.04 -7.33 -3.48
CA PHE A 56 -16.62 -7.05 -3.57
C PHE A 56 -15.95 -7.29 -2.23
N SER A 57 -14.79 -7.95 -2.24
CA SER A 57 -13.90 -7.96 -1.08
C SER A 57 -12.45 -7.73 -1.45
N PHE A 58 -11.73 -7.10 -0.53
CA PHE A 58 -10.30 -6.85 -0.57
C PHE A 58 -9.70 -7.41 0.72
N THR A 59 -8.72 -8.30 0.60
CA THR A 59 -8.02 -8.90 1.73
C THR A 59 -6.54 -8.53 1.69
N VAL A 60 -6.01 -8.19 2.85
CA VAL A 60 -4.58 -8.01 3.11
C VAL A 60 -4.17 -9.04 4.14
N ASP A 61 -3.27 -9.95 3.79
CA ASP A 61 -2.73 -10.95 4.72
C ASP A 61 -1.23 -10.78 4.89
N TYR A 62 -0.74 -10.95 6.12
CA TYR A 62 0.69 -10.99 6.41
C TYR A 62 1.25 -12.36 6.04
N VAL A 63 2.32 -12.36 5.24
CA VAL A 63 2.91 -13.58 4.67
C VAL A 63 4.22 -13.95 5.37
N GLY A 64 5.00 -12.96 5.83
CA GLY A 64 6.27 -13.20 6.53
C GLY A 64 7.44 -12.39 5.98
N GLY A 65 8.53 -12.30 6.76
CA GLY A 65 9.66 -11.43 6.43
C GLY A 65 10.80 -12.00 5.59
N ASP A 66 10.83 -13.32 5.39
CA ASP A 66 11.86 -13.99 4.57
C ASP A 66 11.34 -14.40 3.17
N TYR A 67 10.15 -13.93 2.77
CA TYR A 67 9.51 -14.36 1.52
C TYR A 67 10.34 -14.01 0.27
N LEU A 68 11.11 -12.91 0.33
CA LEU A 68 11.99 -12.46 -0.76
C LEU A 68 13.14 -13.42 -1.07
N ALA A 69 13.50 -14.32 -0.14
CA ALA A 69 14.56 -15.30 -0.40
C ALA A 69 14.14 -16.39 -1.40
N HIS A 70 12.84 -16.56 -1.65
CA HIS A 70 12.27 -17.68 -2.42
C HIS A 70 11.26 -17.24 -3.50
N ALA A 71 11.06 -15.94 -3.70
CA ALA A 71 10.13 -15.44 -4.71
C ALA A 71 10.79 -15.46 -6.09
N ASP A 72 10.38 -16.39 -6.95
CA ASP A 72 10.58 -16.28 -8.40
C ASP A 72 9.78 -15.06 -8.93
N ASP A 73 10.22 -14.44 -10.03
CA ASP A 73 9.59 -13.22 -10.60
C ASP A 73 8.07 -13.37 -10.87
N GLU A 74 7.57 -14.60 -11.07
CA GLU A 74 6.14 -14.89 -11.26
C GLU A 74 5.31 -14.84 -9.96
N LEU A 75 5.95 -14.96 -8.79
CA LEU A 75 5.31 -14.95 -7.46
C LEU A 75 5.07 -13.54 -6.90
N LEU A 76 5.49 -12.48 -7.61
CA LEU A 76 5.32 -11.09 -7.14
C LEU A 76 3.91 -10.53 -7.40
N ASN A 77 3.12 -11.20 -8.24
CA ASN A 77 1.76 -10.80 -8.55
C ASN A 77 0.86 -11.01 -7.33
N GLY A 78 0.22 -9.92 -6.88
CA GLY A 78 -0.62 -9.94 -5.68
C GLY A 78 0.13 -9.84 -4.37
N TYR A 79 1.43 -9.53 -4.39
CA TYR A 79 2.18 -9.27 -3.17
C TYR A 79 2.66 -7.82 -3.12
N ILE A 80 2.75 -7.28 -1.90
CA ILE A 80 3.45 -6.03 -1.61
C ILE A 80 4.48 -6.28 -0.52
N PHE A 81 5.59 -5.55 -0.62
CA PHE A 81 6.68 -5.64 0.34
C PHE A 81 6.84 -4.30 1.04
N ILE A 82 6.83 -4.33 2.35
CA ILE A 82 7.02 -3.18 3.23
C ILE A 82 8.20 -3.53 4.13
N ASP A 83 9.29 -2.76 4.02
CA ASP A 83 10.55 -3.03 4.72
C ASP A 83 11.04 -4.47 4.45
N HIS A 84 11.05 -5.32 5.49
CA HIS A 84 11.42 -6.73 5.40
C HIS A 84 10.21 -7.64 5.59
N GLU A 85 9.01 -7.20 5.23
CA GLU A 85 7.76 -7.93 5.42
C GLU A 85 7.00 -8.05 4.09
N ALA A 86 6.46 -9.24 3.81
CA ALA A 86 5.60 -9.50 2.67
C ALA A 86 4.13 -9.59 3.10
N TYR A 87 3.26 -9.04 2.25
CA TYR A 87 1.82 -9.09 2.41
C TYR A 87 1.16 -9.50 1.09
N SER A 88 0.17 -10.38 1.14
CA SER A 88 -0.65 -10.72 -0.02
C SER A 88 -1.89 -9.82 -0.09
N LEU A 89 -2.23 -9.42 -1.31
CA LEU A 89 -3.41 -8.65 -1.65
C LEU A 89 -4.33 -9.52 -2.51
N THR A 90 -5.50 -9.83 -1.99
CA THR A 90 -6.50 -10.65 -2.69
C THR A 90 -7.73 -9.82 -2.96
N PHE A 91 -8.20 -9.82 -4.21
CA PHE A 91 -9.46 -9.19 -4.60
C PHE A 91 -10.46 -10.27 -4.98
N ASN A 92 -11.71 -10.10 -4.55
CA ASN A 92 -12.81 -10.97 -4.95
C ASN A 92 -13.93 -10.13 -5.55
N ILE A 93 -14.43 -10.55 -6.72
CA ILE A 93 -15.62 -9.99 -7.36
C ILE A 93 -16.62 -11.12 -7.56
N ASP A 94 -17.82 -10.97 -6.98
CA ASP A 94 -18.94 -11.89 -7.11
C ASP A 94 -18.58 -13.36 -6.81
N GLY A 95 -17.70 -13.59 -5.84
CA GLY A 95 -17.22 -14.91 -5.43
C GLY A 95 -15.98 -15.41 -6.17
N GLU A 96 -15.52 -14.71 -7.21
CA GLU A 96 -14.35 -15.08 -8.00
C GLU A 96 -13.12 -14.28 -7.57
N GLU A 97 -12.03 -14.98 -7.23
CA GLU A 97 -10.75 -14.36 -6.92
C GLU A 97 -10.09 -13.78 -8.18
N ILE A 98 -9.62 -12.55 -8.08
CA ILE A 98 -8.90 -11.85 -9.13
C ILE A 98 -7.43 -11.81 -8.75
N ILE A 99 -6.61 -12.37 -9.64
CA ILE A 99 -5.15 -12.30 -9.55
C ILE A 99 -4.74 -10.86 -9.78
N ALA A 100 -4.19 -10.23 -8.74
CA ALA A 100 -3.58 -8.92 -8.85
C ALA A 100 -2.30 -9.01 -9.69
N THR A 101 -2.26 -8.33 -10.84
CA THR A 101 -1.15 -8.40 -11.82
C THR A 101 -0.10 -7.32 -11.63
N SER A 102 -0.40 -6.32 -10.79
CA SER A 102 0.54 -5.31 -10.34
C SER A 102 -0.03 -4.67 -9.08
N SER A 103 0.80 -4.37 -8.09
CA SER A 103 0.35 -3.76 -6.84
C SER A 103 1.40 -2.76 -6.37
N THR A 104 1.01 -1.50 -6.19
CA THR A 104 1.86 -0.49 -5.56
C THR A 104 1.18 0.04 -4.32
N TYR A 105 1.83 -0.16 -3.17
CA TYR A 105 1.31 0.25 -1.88
C TYR A 105 2.35 1.05 -1.11
N TYR A 106 1.92 2.14 -0.47
CA TYR A 106 2.79 2.95 0.38
C TYR A 106 2.03 3.48 1.58
N ARG A 107 2.57 3.25 2.78
CA ARG A 107 1.97 3.63 4.08
C ARG A 107 0.64 2.96 4.32
N LYS A 108 -0.42 3.56 3.81
CA LYS A 108 -1.81 3.12 3.92
C LYS A 108 -2.56 3.27 2.60
N GLU A 109 -1.85 3.58 1.52
CA GLU A 109 -2.43 3.93 0.23
C GLU A 109 -2.03 2.91 -0.81
N LEU A 110 -3.03 2.27 -1.41
CA LEU A 110 -2.91 1.46 -2.60
C LEU A 110 -3.07 2.39 -3.80
N PHE A 111 -1.98 2.68 -4.52
CA PHE A 111 -2.02 3.59 -5.67
C PHE A 111 -2.69 2.93 -6.88
N SER A 112 -2.43 1.65 -7.07
CA SER A 112 -3.01 0.84 -8.12
C SER A 112 -2.73 -0.62 -7.78
N SER A 113 -3.79 -1.41 -7.75
CA SER A 113 -3.74 -2.84 -8.00
C SER A 113 -4.88 -3.23 -8.92
N GLY A 114 -4.75 -4.33 -9.61
CA GLY A 114 -5.76 -4.69 -10.58
C GLY A 114 -5.55 -6.06 -11.15
N GLY A 115 -6.58 -6.55 -11.80
CA GLY A 115 -6.53 -7.81 -12.51
C GLY A 115 -7.57 -7.84 -13.61
N THR A 116 -7.63 -8.97 -14.28
CA THR A 116 -8.63 -9.20 -15.31
C THR A 116 -9.71 -10.10 -14.74
N TRP A 117 -10.96 -9.68 -14.92
CA TRP A 117 -12.13 -10.49 -14.59
C TRP A 117 -13.05 -10.50 -15.81
N ARG A 118 -13.32 -11.70 -16.33
CA ARG A 118 -13.97 -11.88 -17.63
C ARG A 118 -13.20 -11.11 -18.72
N ASP A 119 -13.88 -10.30 -19.54
CA ASP A 119 -13.26 -9.50 -20.61
C ASP A 119 -12.85 -8.07 -20.15
N TYR A 120 -12.78 -7.82 -18.85
CA TYR A 120 -12.60 -6.49 -18.27
C TYR A 120 -11.39 -6.40 -17.37
N LYS A 121 -10.73 -5.25 -17.42
CA LYS A 121 -9.64 -4.85 -16.54
C LYS A 121 -10.21 -4.04 -15.40
N PHE A 122 -9.93 -4.49 -14.18
CA PHE A 122 -10.27 -3.78 -12.96
C PHE A 122 -9.01 -3.13 -12.39
N ASN A 123 -9.14 -1.88 -12.00
CA ASN A 123 -8.12 -1.16 -11.25
C ASN A 123 -8.73 -0.65 -9.95
N PHE A 124 -8.15 -1.10 -8.85
CA PHE A 124 -8.46 -0.76 -7.48
C PHE A 124 -7.37 0.18 -6.97
N ALA A 125 -7.79 1.29 -6.37
CA ALA A 125 -6.92 2.19 -5.63
C ALA A 125 -7.67 2.64 -4.38
N GLY A 126 -6.97 3.05 -3.34
CA GLY A 126 -7.63 3.48 -2.12
C GLY A 126 -6.71 3.62 -0.94
N LYS A 127 -7.29 3.94 0.21
CA LYS A 127 -6.56 4.18 1.44
C LYS A 127 -7.20 3.50 2.64
N LEU A 128 -6.39 2.80 3.42
CA LEU A 128 -6.77 2.31 4.74
C LEU A 128 -6.92 3.48 5.71
N MET A 129 -8.10 3.56 6.31
CA MET A 129 -8.51 4.60 7.22
C MET A 129 -8.99 3.95 8.53
N GLN A 130 -8.68 4.62 9.64
CA GLN A 130 -9.11 4.21 10.97
C GLN A 130 -10.01 5.31 11.52
N GLY A 131 -11.25 4.95 11.84
CA GLY A 131 -12.24 5.81 12.48
C GLY A 131 -12.50 5.40 13.92
N ASP A 132 -13.33 6.18 14.61
CA ASP A 132 -13.75 5.90 15.98
C ASP A 132 -14.72 4.71 16.01
N GLY A 133 -14.15 3.49 16.05
CA GLY A 133 -14.89 2.23 16.19
C GLY A 133 -14.97 1.35 14.94
N SER A 134 -14.40 1.78 13.81
CA SER A 134 -14.29 0.94 12.60
C SER A 134 -13.05 1.30 11.78
N ASN A 135 -12.48 0.30 11.11
CA ASN A 135 -11.54 0.51 10.01
C ASN A 135 -12.30 0.40 8.70
N TYR A 136 -11.92 1.23 7.72
CA TYR A 136 -12.49 1.18 6.39
C TYR A 136 -11.41 1.40 5.33
N PHE A 137 -11.67 0.90 4.13
CA PHE A 137 -10.83 1.13 2.97
C PHE A 137 -11.58 2.04 2.00
N ASP A 138 -11.18 3.32 1.96
CA ASP A 138 -11.77 4.32 1.06
C ASP A 138 -11.17 4.13 -0.33
N SER A 139 -11.98 3.66 -1.27
CA SER A 139 -11.49 3.10 -2.53
C SER A 139 -12.14 3.69 -3.76
N SER A 140 -11.43 3.58 -4.86
CA SER A 140 -11.94 3.76 -6.21
C SER A 140 -11.75 2.48 -7.01
N ILE A 141 -12.81 2.08 -7.70
CA ILE A 141 -12.80 0.97 -8.64
C ILE A 141 -12.98 1.57 -10.03
N ILE A 142 -12.12 1.22 -10.97
CA ILE A 142 -12.24 1.59 -12.38
C ILE A 142 -12.30 0.32 -13.20
N VAL A 143 -13.29 0.25 -14.08
CA VAL A 143 -13.48 -0.86 -15.01
C VAL A 143 -13.26 -0.38 -16.42
N SER A 144 -12.43 -1.11 -17.16
CA SER A 144 -12.17 -0.88 -18.58
C SER A 144 -12.31 -2.16 -19.36
N ASN A 145 -12.68 -2.06 -20.63
CA ASN A 145 -12.52 -3.16 -21.56
C ASN A 145 -11.05 -3.55 -21.66
N ILE A 146 -10.76 -4.80 -21.97
CA ILE A 146 -9.42 -5.29 -22.35
C ILE A 146 -8.70 -4.36 -23.35
N ASN A 147 -9.46 -3.75 -24.27
CA ASN A 147 -8.99 -2.83 -25.31
C ASN A 147 -8.82 -1.36 -24.87
N GLY A 148 -9.03 -1.04 -23.57
CA GLY A 148 -8.70 0.27 -22.97
C GLY A 148 -9.84 1.30 -22.90
N GLY A 149 -11.05 0.97 -23.35
CA GLY A 149 -12.21 1.85 -23.16
C GLY A 149 -12.79 1.73 -21.74
N ARG A 150 -12.88 2.84 -20.99
CA ARG A 150 -13.52 2.87 -19.67
C ARG A 150 -15.00 2.53 -19.79
N VAL A 151 -15.45 1.60 -18.95
CA VAL A 151 -16.82 1.08 -18.89
C VAL A 151 -17.56 1.64 -17.70
N GLY A 152 -16.87 1.74 -16.56
CA GLY A 152 -17.48 2.19 -15.32
C GLY A 152 -16.46 2.58 -14.28
N SER A 153 -16.97 3.12 -13.18
CA SER A 153 -16.20 3.41 -11.99
C SER A 153 -17.10 3.66 -10.79
N ALA A 154 -16.60 3.35 -9.61
CA ALA A 154 -17.22 3.75 -8.35
C ALA A 154 -16.18 4.28 -7.38
N TYR A 155 -16.63 5.14 -6.46
CA TYR A 155 -15.95 5.39 -5.20
C TYR A 155 -16.74 4.66 -4.12
N VAL A 156 -16.04 3.84 -3.33
CA VAL A 156 -16.66 2.91 -2.37
C VAL A 156 -15.83 2.90 -1.10
N ALA A 157 -16.49 3.17 0.03
CA ALA A 157 -15.93 2.86 1.33
C ALA A 157 -16.22 1.40 1.64
N LEU A 158 -15.18 0.58 1.77
CA LEU A 158 -15.30 -0.81 2.16
C LEU A 158 -15.18 -0.92 3.68
N GLU A 159 -16.08 -1.67 4.30
CA GLU A 159 -16.08 -1.85 5.74
C GLU A 159 -15.24 -3.07 6.14
N GLU A 160 -14.44 -2.95 7.20
CA GLU A 160 -13.68 -4.08 7.73
C GLU A 160 -14.63 -5.16 8.27
N MET A 161 -14.42 -6.39 7.82
CA MET A 161 -15.11 -7.55 8.35
C MET A 161 -14.48 -7.95 9.68
N ILE A 162 -15.25 -7.80 10.76
CA ILE A 162 -14.87 -8.30 12.08
C ILE A 162 -15.17 -9.80 12.11
N ASN A 163 -14.14 -10.63 12.09
CA ASN A 163 -14.24 -12.08 12.33
C ASN A 163 -14.37 -12.41 13.82
#